data_AF-A0A227J356-F1
#
_entry.id   AF-A0A227J356-F1
#
_cell.length_a   1.000
_cell.length_b   1.000
_cell.length_c   1.000
_cell.angle_alpha   90.00
_cell.angle_beta   90.00
_cell.angle_gamma   90.00
#
_symmetry.space_group_name_H-M   'P 1'
#
loop_
_entity.id
_entity.type
_entity.pdbx_description
1 polymer ?
#
loop_
_entity_poly.entity_id
_entity_poly.type
_entity_poly.pdbx_seq_one_letter_code
_entity_poly.pdbx_strand_id
1 'polypeptide(L)'
;RQHQHLMQAWTIVRKAGYVPESVSLEHHAFGMMLGKDGKPFKTRAGGTVRLADLLDEAEVRAAQLIESKNPELDAEEKEKISKTVAMAAVKYSDLSK
;
A
#
# COMPACT_ATOMS: atom_id res chain seq x y z
N ARG A 1 2.27 15.29 -6.60
CA ARG A 1 0.94 15.96 -6.64
C ARG A 1 0.74 16.96 -5.51
N GLN A 2 1.12 16.66 -4.26
CA GLN A 2 0.93 17.59 -3.12
C GLN A 2 2.14 18.45 -2.74
N HIS A 3 3.29 18.25 -3.39
CA HIS A 3 4.55 18.89 -3.00
C HIS A 3 4.47 20.43 -2.94
N GLN A 4 3.97 21.08 -4.00
CA GLN A 4 3.92 22.55 -4.04
C GLN A 4 2.99 23.13 -2.95
N HIS A 5 1.86 22.49 -2.69
CA HIS A 5 0.94 22.91 -1.63
C HIS A 5 1.63 22.89 -0.25
N LEU A 6 2.37 21.82 0.06
CA LEU A 6 3.12 21.71 1.30
C LEU A 6 4.23 22.76 1.38
N MET A 7 5.03 22.92 0.32
CA MET A 7 6.13 23.91 0.32
C MET A 7 5.62 25.35 0.51
N GLN A 8 4.49 25.70 -0.10
CA GLN A 8 3.87 27.02 0.08
C GLN A 8 3.40 27.21 1.53
N ALA A 9 2.68 26.24 2.08
CA ALA A 9 2.23 26.30 3.47
C ALA A 9 3.40 26.40 4.46
N TRP A 10 4.45 25.60 4.27
CA TRP A 10 5.62 25.59 5.14
C TRP A 10 6.43 26.88 5.05
N THR A 11 6.49 27.50 3.88
CA THR A 11 7.11 28.82 3.73
C THR A 11 6.42 29.87 4.61
N ILE A 12 5.09 29.83 4.69
CA ILE A 12 4.31 30.73 5.55
C ILE A 12 4.57 30.40 7.03
N VAL A 13 4.58 29.11 7.39
CA VAL A 13 4.88 28.63 8.75
C VAL A 13 6.25 29.14 9.24
N ARG A 14 7.28 29.12 8.37
CA ARG A 14 8.60 29.67 8.69
C ARG A 14 8.57 31.18 8.88
N LYS A 15 7.94 31.91 7.96
CA LYS A 15 7.84 33.37 8.02
C LYS A 15 7.05 33.87 9.24
N ALA A 16 6.06 33.10 9.68
CA ALA A 16 5.27 33.40 10.87
C ALA A 16 5.95 32.98 12.19
N GLY A 17 7.12 32.31 12.13
CA GLY A 17 7.84 31.83 13.31
C GLY A 17 7.14 30.68 14.04
N TYR A 18 6.19 29.99 13.41
CA TYR A 18 5.44 28.90 14.04
C TYR A 18 6.27 27.65 14.27
N VAL A 19 7.26 27.40 13.41
CA VAL A 19 8.21 26.29 13.58
C VAL A 19 9.62 26.84 13.42
N PRO A 20 10.51 26.66 14.43
CA PRO A 20 11.87 27.16 14.38
C PRO A 20 12.72 26.38 13.36
N GLU A 21 13.74 27.03 12.79
CA GLU A 21 14.63 26.43 11.78
C GLU A 21 15.33 25.14 12.26
N SER A 22 15.46 24.95 13.57
CA SER A 22 16.03 23.74 14.18
C SER A 22 15.16 22.48 14.03
N VAL A 23 13.88 22.62 13.66
CA VAL A 23 12.95 21.49 13.48
C VAL A 23 12.69 21.29 12.00
N SER A 24 12.97 20.09 11.47
CA SER A 24 12.76 19.79 10.06
C SER A 24 11.27 19.61 9.71
N LEU A 25 10.91 20.01 8.49
CA LEU A 25 9.62 19.73 7.88
C LEU A 25 9.89 18.94 6.61
N GLU A 26 9.56 17.65 6.63
CA GLU A 26 9.96 16.69 5.60
C GLU A 26 8.74 16.12 4.86
N HIS A 27 8.79 16.17 3.54
CA HIS A 27 7.78 15.57 2.68
C HIS A 27 8.32 14.26 2.12
N HIS A 28 8.04 13.16 2.82
CA HIS A 28 8.32 11.80 2.33
C HIS A 28 7.31 11.42 1.24
N ALA A 29 7.51 11.99 0.05
CA ALA A 29 6.63 11.82 -1.09
C ALA A 29 6.68 10.38 -1.63
N PHE A 30 5.54 9.85 -2.04
CA PHE A 30 5.44 8.58 -2.75
C PHE A 30 4.66 8.73 -4.06
N GLY A 31 4.86 7.76 -4.96
CA GLY A 31 4.30 7.73 -6.29
C GLY A 31 2.82 7.32 -6.35
N MET A 32 2.30 7.22 -7.56
CA MET A 32 1.00 6.62 -7.83
C MET A 32 1.10 5.10 -7.93
N MET A 33 0.12 4.40 -7.37
CA MET A 33 -0.11 3.01 -7.76
C MET A 33 -0.73 2.96 -9.17
N LEU A 34 -0.07 2.22 -10.05
CA LEU A 34 -0.48 2.05 -11.45
C LEU A 34 -0.89 0.60 -11.71
N GLY A 35 -1.87 0.43 -12.60
CA GLY A 35 -2.21 -0.86 -13.18
C GLY A 35 -1.17 -1.32 -14.19
N LYS A 36 -1.35 -2.54 -14.72
CA LYS A 36 -0.47 -3.12 -15.74
C LYS A 36 -0.43 -2.31 -17.05
N ASP A 37 -1.45 -1.48 -17.27
CA ASP A 37 -1.57 -0.56 -18.41
C ASP A 37 -0.88 0.80 -18.18
N GLY A 38 -0.21 0.99 -17.04
CA GLY A 38 0.44 2.24 -16.66
C GLY A 38 -0.53 3.35 -16.23
N LYS A 39 -1.84 3.08 -16.15
CA LYS A 39 -2.85 4.05 -15.71
C LYS A 39 -3.12 3.90 -14.21
N PRO A 40 -3.78 4.88 -13.54
CA PRO A 40 -4.12 4.77 -12.14
C PRO A 40 -4.84 3.45 -11.82
N PHE A 41 -4.40 2.79 -10.75
CA PHE A 41 -4.91 1.49 -10.35
C PHE A 41 -6.43 1.53 -10.12
N LYS A 42 -7.16 0.66 -10.83
CA LYS A 42 -8.62 0.61 -10.90
C LYS A 42 -9.11 -0.83 -10.95
N THR A 43 -10.37 -1.04 -10.60
CA THR A 43 -11.04 -2.33 -10.83
C THR A 43 -11.16 -2.61 -12.33
N ARG A 44 -11.48 -3.85 -12.72
CA ARG A 44 -11.69 -4.21 -14.14
C ARG A 44 -12.80 -3.40 -14.81
N ALA A 45 -13.81 -2.98 -14.04
CA ALA A 45 -14.88 -2.10 -14.51
C ALA A 45 -14.49 -0.61 -14.52
N GLY A 46 -13.26 -0.26 -14.15
CA GLY A 46 -12.75 1.11 -14.14
C GLY A 46 -13.08 1.93 -12.88
N GLY A 47 -13.68 1.31 -11.88
CA GLY A 47 -14.01 1.92 -10.59
C GLY A 47 -12.84 1.98 -9.62
N THR A 48 -13.03 2.65 -8.49
CA THR A 48 -12.06 2.69 -7.40
C THR A 48 -11.96 1.32 -6.73
N VAL A 49 -10.72 0.86 -6.49
CA VAL A 49 -10.46 -0.36 -5.72
C VAL A 49 -10.64 -0.07 -4.24
N ARG A 50 -11.48 -0.84 -3.55
CA ARG A 50 -11.59 -0.77 -2.09
C ARG A 50 -10.45 -1.56 -1.46
N LEU A 51 -9.86 -1.02 -0.40
CA LEU A 51 -8.77 -1.71 0.31
C LEU A 51 -9.21 -3.06 0.86
N ALA A 52 -10.43 -3.15 1.43
CA ALA A 52 -10.98 -4.42 1.92
C ALA A 52 -11.01 -5.48 0.81
N ASP A 53 -11.67 -5.17 -0.32
CA ASP A 53 -11.76 -6.08 -1.47
C ASP A 53 -10.38 -6.52 -1.99
N LEU A 54 -9.39 -5.62 -1.99
CA LEU A 54 -8.01 -5.95 -2.40
C LEU A 54 -7.34 -6.94 -1.44
N LEU A 55 -7.52 -6.74 -0.13
CA LEU A 55 -6.94 -7.61 0.90
C LEU A 55 -7.64 -8.98 0.91
N ASP A 56 -8.96 -9.00 0.76
CA ASP A 56 -9.74 -10.24 0.64
C ASP A 56 -9.30 -11.04 -0.60
N GLU A 57 -9.11 -10.37 -1.74
CA GLU A 57 -8.61 -11.02 -2.96
C GLU A 57 -7.18 -11.58 -2.77
N ALA A 58 -6.32 -10.87 -2.03
CA ALA A 58 -4.98 -11.34 -1.71
C ALA A 58 -5.01 -12.60 -0.83
N GLU A 59 -5.89 -12.66 0.18
CA GLU A 59 -6.08 -13.84 1.03
C GLU A 59 -6.60 -15.04 0.22
N VAL A 60 -7.60 -14.85 -0.65
CA VAL A 60 -8.12 -15.91 -1.53
C VAL A 60 -7.02 -16.48 -2.43
N ARG A 61 -6.21 -15.60 -3.05
CA ARG A 61 -5.10 -16.03 -3.91
C ARG A 61 -4.01 -16.76 -3.12
N ALA A 62 -3.70 -16.31 -1.91
CA ALA A 62 -2.73 -16.96 -1.05
C ALA A 62 -3.24 -18.33 -0.57
N ALA A 63 -4.54 -18.46 -0.23
CA ALA A 63 -5.16 -19.74 0.13
C ALA A 63 -5.06 -20.76 -1.01
N GLN A 64 -5.42 -20.38 -2.23
CA GLN A 64 -5.28 -21.24 -3.42
C GLN A 64 -3.82 -21.66 -3.67
N LEU A 65 -2.88 -20.74 -3.47
CA LEU A 65 -1.46 -21.03 -3.64
C LEU A 65 -0.92 -22.01 -2.59
N ILE A 66 -1.31 -21.84 -1.32
CA ILE A 66 -0.89 -22.73 -0.24
C ILE A 66 -1.52 -24.11 -0.40
N GLU A 67 -2.81 -24.19 -0.74
CA GLU A 67 -3.51 -25.45 -0.99
C GLU A 67 -2.83 -26.27 -2.09
N SER A 68 -2.43 -25.62 -3.18
CA SER A 68 -1.76 -26.30 -4.30
C SER A 68 -0.31 -26.71 -4.01
N LYS A 69 0.40 -25.99 -3.13
CA LYS A 69 1.81 -26.28 -2.82
C LYS A 69 2.00 -27.22 -1.63
N ASN A 70 1.13 -27.15 -0.64
CA ASN A 70 1.24 -27.87 0.62
C ASN A 70 -0.11 -28.52 0.98
N PRO A 71 -0.60 -29.48 0.17
CA PRO A 71 -1.93 -30.06 0.35
C PRO A 71 -2.07 -30.84 1.67
N GLU A 72 -0.97 -31.35 2.22
CA GLU A 72 -0.92 -32.17 3.43
C GLU A 72 -1.03 -31.38 4.74
N LEU A 73 -0.93 -30.05 4.71
CA LEU A 73 -1.08 -29.22 5.90
C LEU A 73 -2.52 -29.26 6.40
N ASP A 74 -2.70 -29.15 7.72
CA ASP A 74 -4.04 -29.02 8.29
C ASP A 74 -4.67 -27.67 7.94
N ALA A 75 -6.00 -27.60 8.07
CA ALA A 75 -6.77 -26.44 7.65
C ALA A 75 -6.43 -25.16 8.44
N GLU A 76 -6.12 -25.29 9.73
CA GLU A 76 -5.81 -24.15 10.60
C GLU A 76 -4.43 -23.55 10.24
N GLU A 77 -3.45 -24.42 9.99
CA GLU A 77 -2.11 -24.03 9.59
C GLU A 77 -2.12 -23.39 8.19
N LYS A 78 -2.91 -23.95 7.25
CA LYS A 78 -3.11 -23.34 5.92
C LYS A 78 -3.69 -21.94 6.04
N GLU A 79 -4.76 -21.75 6.81
CA GLU A 79 -5.39 -20.43 7.00
C GLU A 79 -4.39 -19.40 7.53
N LYS A 80 -3.65 -19.78 8.58
CA LYS A 80 -2.65 -18.91 9.21
C LYS A 80 -1.54 -18.49 8.24
N ILE A 81 -1.00 -19.44 7.47
CA ILE A 81 0.06 -19.18 6.49
C ILE A 81 -0.49 -18.29 5.37
N SER A 82 -1.66 -18.62 4.81
CA SER A 82 -2.26 -17.86 3.71
C SER A 82 -2.50 -16.41 4.08
N LYS A 83 -3.05 -16.14 5.27
CA LYS A 83 -3.25 -14.78 5.77
C LYS A 83 -1.93 -14.01 5.93
N THR A 84 -0.92 -14.68 6.49
CA THR A 84 0.42 -14.10 6.67
C THR A 84 1.04 -13.73 5.33
N VAL A 85 1.01 -14.67 4.37
CA VAL A 85 1.56 -14.48 3.02
C VAL A 85 0.82 -13.37 2.28
N ALA A 86 -0.51 -13.33 2.35
CA ALA A 86 -1.31 -12.30 1.70
C ALA A 86 -0.92 -10.89 2.17
N MET A 87 -0.91 -10.67 3.49
CA MET A 87 -0.57 -9.37 4.06
C MET A 87 0.89 -8.99 3.79
N ALA A 88 1.81 -9.95 3.91
CA ALA A 88 3.22 -9.72 3.63
C ALA A 88 3.45 -9.37 2.17
N ALA A 89 2.83 -10.08 1.23
CA ALA A 89 2.97 -9.85 -0.20
C ALA A 89 2.51 -8.45 -0.61
N VAL A 90 1.35 -8.00 -0.11
CA VAL A 90 0.83 -6.65 -0.40
C VAL A 90 1.82 -5.58 0.10
N LYS A 91 2.24 -5.67 1.36
CA LYS A 91 3.17 -4.70 1.96
C LYS A 91 4.53 -4.72 1.28
N TYR A 92 5.09 -5.91 1.07
CA TYR A 92 6.41 -6.08 0.47
C TYR A 92 6.42 -5.57 -0.97
N SER A 93 5.35 -5.77 -1.74
CA SER A 93 5.26 -5.29 -3.12
C SER A 93 5.36 -3.76 -3.27
N ASP A 94 5.07 -3.03 -2.20
CA ASP A 94 5.22 -1.56 -2.14
C ASP A 94 6.54 -1.17 -1.49
N LEU A 95 6.87 -1.76 -0.34
CA LEU A 95 8.06 -1.40 0.45
C LEU A 95 9.41 -1.84 -0.16
N SER A 96 9.41 -2.81 -1.08
CA SER A 96 10.63 -3.31 -1.72
C SER A 96 10.99 -2.58 -3.02
N LYS A 97 10.32 -1.47 -3.33
CA LYS A 97 10.55 -0.69 -4.55
C LYS A 97 11.44 0.51 -4.32
#